data_AF-Q202M6-F1
#
_entry.id   AF-Q202M6-F1
#
_cell.length_a   1.000
_cell.length_b   1.000
_cell.length_c   1.000
_cell.angle_alpha   90.00
_cell.angle_beta   90.00
_cell.angle_gamma   90.00
#
_symmetry.space_group_name_H-M   'P 1'
#
loop_
_entity.id
_entity.type
_entity.pdbx_description
1 polymer ?
#
loop_
_entity_poly.entity_id
_entity_poly.type
_entity_poly.pdbx_seq_one_letter_code
_entity_poly.pdbx_strand_id
1 'polypeptide(L)'
;GIRGVTVSDVRGFGAQGGLTERQAGSEFSEDKFVAKVKMEIVVSKDQVEGVIAKIIEEARTGEIGDGKIFLIPISDVIRVRTGERGEKAERMVGGHADMSSALSTS
;
A
#
# COMPACT_ATOMS: atom_id res chain seq x y z
N GLY A 1 12.50 -0.22 -8.71
CA GLY A 1 11.54 -0.67 -7.67
C GLY A 1 10.93 0.52 -6.95
N ILE A 2 9.86 0.30 -6.17
CA ILE A 2 9.27 1.33 -5.28
C ILE A 2 10.22 1.58 -4.12
N ARG A 3 10.55 2.85 -3.86
CA ARG A 3 11.56 3.24 -2.85
C ARG A 3 11.07 4.28 -1.84
N GLY A 4 9.79 4.66 -1.90
CA GLY A 4 9.15 5.55 -0.94
C GLY A 4 7.88 4.90 -0.39
N VAL A 5 7.86 4.63 0.91
CA VAL A 5 6.73 4.05 1.63
C VAL A 5 6.68 4.68 3.01
N THR A 6 5.49 5.06 3.46
CA THR A 6 5.23 5.41 4.86
C THR A 6 4.40 4.30 5.50
N VAL A 7 4.73 3.93 6.73
CA VAL A 7 4.07 2.85 7.47
C VAL A 7 3.63 3.36 8.83
N SER A 8 2.43 2.97 9.27
CA SER A 8 1.91 3.27 10.60
C SER A 8 1.14 2.09 11.19
N ASP A 9 1.26 1.93 12.50
CA ASP A 9 0.44 0.97 13.25
C ASP A 9 -0.96 1.54 13.44
N VAL A 10 -1.96 0.76 13.06
CA VAL A 10 -3.36 1.14 13.15
C VAL A 10 -4.18 0.02 13.79
N ARG A 11 -5.41 0.38 14.17
CA ARG A 11 -6.42 -0.57 14.63
C ARG A 11 -7.58 -0.48 13.66
N GLY A 12 -7.96 -1.62 13.10
CA GLY A 12 -8.99 -1.71 12.09
C GLY A 12 -10.06 -2.71 12.48
N PHE A 13 -11.24 -2.51 11.92
CA PHE A 13 -12.34 -3.45 12.02
C PHE A 13 -12.96 -3.63 10.63
N GLY A 14 -13.44 -4.83 10.35
CA GLY A 14 -14.15 -5.13 9.12
C GLY A 14 -15.27 -6.11 9.43
N ALA A 15 -16.45 -5.60 9.79
CA ALA A 15 -17.65 -6.42 9.89
C ALA A 15 -17.93 -7.08 8.54
N GLN A 16 -17.67 -8.37 8.42
CA GLN A 16 -18.35 -9.21 7.45
C GLN A 16 -19.47 -9.90 8.22
N GLY A 17 -20.71 -9.49 7.93
CA GLY A 17 -21.89 -9.87 8.69
C GLY A 17 -21.94 -11.37 9.00
N GLY A 18 -21.83 -11.70 10.28
CA GLY A 18 -22.28 -12.99 10.84
C GLY A 18 -21.29 -14.14 10.91
N LEU A 19 -20.09 -14.08 10.32
CA LEU A 19 -19.06 -15.09 10.55
C LEU A 19 -17.98 -14.53 11.48
N THR A 20 -18.24 -14.66 12.79
CA THR A 20 -17.24 -14.56 13.85
C THR A 20 -15.94 -15.24 13.43
N GLU A 21 -14.88 -14.45 13.23
CA GLU A 21 -13.50 -14.89 13.07
C GLU A 21 -13.14 -15.82 14.24
N ARG A 22 -13.12 -17.13 13.99
CA ARG A 22 -12.67 -18.11 14.98
C ARG A 22 -11.16 -18.19 14.94
N GLN A 23 -10.50 -17.49 15.87
CA GLN A 23 -9.12 -17.77 16.24
C GLN A 23 -9.00 -17.84 17.77
N ALA A 24 -8.67 -19.03 18.28
CA ALA A 24 -8.26 -19.32 19.65
C ALA A 24 -9.14 -18.81 20.81
N GLY A 25 -10.40 -19.29 20.88
CA GLY A 25 -11.06 -19.54 22.16
C GLY A 25 -11.60 -18.35 22.95
N SER A 26 -11.73 -17.17 22.35
CA SER A 26 -12.50 -16.07 22.94
C SER A 26 -13.44 -15.47 21.92
N GLU A 27 -14.74 -15.58 22.18
CA GLU A 27 -15.79 -14.87 21.45
C GLU A 27 -15.54 -13.38 21.63
N PHE A 28 -15.05 -12.70 20.59
CA PHE A 28 -15.02 -11.25 20.61
C PHE A 28 -16.33 -10.74 20.04
N SER A 29 -17.03 -9.95 20.86
CA SER A 29 -18.11 -9.08 20.45
C SER A 29 -17.67 -8.23 19.25
N GLU A 30 -18.63 -7.85 18.42
CA GLU A 30 -18.47 -7.08 17.17
C GLU A 30 -17.72 -5.73 17.31
N ASP A 31 -17.25 -5.39 18.52
CA ASP A 31 -16.61 -4.13 18.91
C ASP A 31 -15.08 -4.19 19.06
N LYS A 32 -14.43 -5.35 18.85
CA LYS A 32 -12.97 -5.45 19.06
C LYS A 32 -12.18 -5.10 17.81
N PHE A 33 -11.52 -3.95 17.86
CA PHE A 33 -10.51 -3.57 16.86
C PHE A 33 -9.29 -4.50 16.89
N VAL A 34 -8.84 -4.91 15.70
CA VAL A 34 -7.65 -5.75 15.49
C VAL A 34 -6.48 -4.86 15.05
N ALA A 35 -5.28 -5.15 15.56
CA ALA A 35 -4.05 -4.47 15.14
C ALA A 35 -3.76 -4.77 13.66
N LYS A 36 -3.44 -3.73 12.89
CA LYS A 36 -3.10 -3.81 11.47
C LYS A 36 -1.99 -2.80 11.15
N VAL A 37 -1.32 -2.99 10.02
CA VAL A 37 -0.35 -2.03 9.49
C VAL A 37 -0.99 -1.28 8.33
N LYS A 38 -0.92 0.05 8.34
CA LYS A 38 -1.32 0.90 7.21
C LYS A 38 -0.07 1.30 6.44
N MET A 39 -0.06 1.00 5.14
CA MET A 39 0.98 1.43 4.20
C MET A 39 0.43 2.54 3.30
N GLU A 40 1.22 3.60 3.15
CA GLU A 40 0.92 4.72 2.25
C GLU A 40 2.04 4.82 1.22
N ILE A 41 1.66 4.66 -0.05
CA ILE A 41 2.58 4.59 -1.18
C ILE A 41 2.04 5.55 -2.25
N VAL A 42 2.80 6.59 -2.55
CA VAL A 42 2.50 7.54 -3.62
C VAL A 42 3.38 7.18 -4.81
N VAL A 43 2.76 6.92 -5.96
CA VAL A 43 3.43 6.53 -7.20
C VAL A 43 2.79 7.21 -8.40
N SER A 44 3.52 7.25 -9.52
CA SER A 44 2.98 7.67 -10.81
C SER A 44 1.88 6.71 -11.32
N LYS A 45 0.99 7.22 -12.17
CA LYS A 45 -0.21 6.49 -12.63
C LYS A 45 0.12 5.16 -13.32
N ASP A 46 1.21 5.11 -14.07
CA ASP A 46 1.69 3.93 -14.80
C ASP A 46 2.20 2.81 -13.88
N GLN A 47 2.54 3.12 -12.63
CA GLN A 47 3.05 2.13 -11.66
C GLN A 47 1.96 1.52 -10.78
N VAL A 48 0.75 2.11 -10.75
CA VAL A 48 -0.33 1.76 -9.81
C VAL A 48 -0.66 0.27 -9.85
N GLU A 49 -0.94 -0.29 -11.03
CA GLU A 49 -1.31 -1.70 -11.18
C GLU A 49 -0.18 -2.65 -10.75
N GLY A 50 1.08 -2.30 -11.08
CA GLY A 50 2.24 -3.09 -10.66
C GLY A 50 2.40 -3.13 -9.14
N VAL A 51 2.13 -2.02 -8.45
CA VAL A 51 2.15 -1.96 -6.98
C VAL A 51 1.01 -2.77 -6.37
N ILE A 52 -0.21 -2.62 -6.87
CA ILE A 52 -1.38 -3.38 -6.41
C ILE A 52 -1.11 -4.88 -6.52
N ALA A 53 -0.68 -5.34 -7.70
CA ALA A 53 -0.39 -6.75 -7.95
C ALA A 53 0.65 -7.29 -6.96
N LYS A 54 1.72 -6.53 -6.71
CA LYS A 54 2.78 -6.95 -5.78
C LYS A 54 2.31 -7.00 -4.33
N ILE A 55 1.51 -6.04 -3.89
CA ILE A 55 0.93 -6.06 -2.53
C ILE A 55 0.02 -7.28 -2.38
N ILE A 56 -0.84 -7.57 -3.36
CA ILE A 56 -1.74 -8.73 -3.31
C ILE A 56 -0.94 -10.03 -3.29
N GLU A 57 0.08 -10.16 -4.14
CA GLU A 57 0.93 -11.36 -4.20
C GLU A 57 1.58 -11.67 -2.84
N GLU A 58 2.09 -10.65 -2.15
CA GLU A 58 2.87 -10.83 -0.92
C GLU A 58 2.02 -10.84 0.36
N ALA A 59 0.92 -10.08 0.39
CA ALA A 59 0.10 -9.92 1.61
C ALA A 59 -1.08 -10.87 1.70
N ARG A 60 -1.49 -11.52 0.60
CA ARG A 60 -2.68 -12.38 0.57
C ARG A 60 -2.37 -13.75 1.18
N THR A 61 -3.07 -14.08 2.26
CA THR A 61 -3.07 -15.43 2.85
C THR A 61 -4.25 -16.26 2.36
N GLY A 62 -5.32 -15.60 1.87
CA GLY A 62 -6.57 -16.25 1.52
C GLY A 62 -7.60 -16.23 2.64
N GLU A 63 -7.22 -15.78 3.84
CA GLU A 63 -8.08 -15.70 5.01
C GLU A 63 -8.78 -14.34 5.13
N ILE A 64 -9.84 -14.32 5.94
CA ILE A 64 -10.49 -13.07 6.34
C ILE A 64 -9.47 -12.21 7.10
N GLY A 65 -9.46 -10.92 6.78
CA GLY A 65 -8.58 -9.96 7.45
C GLY A 65 -7.32 -9.56 6.67
N ASP A 66 -7.05 -10.17 5.51
CA ASP A 66 -5.95 -9.83 4.56
C ASP A 66 -5.87 -8.33 4.22
N GLY A 67 -6.99 -7.60 4.39
CA GLY A 67 -7.02 -6.14 4.36
C GLY A 67 -7.75 -5.59 3.15
N LYS A 68 -7.52 -4.31 2.85
CA LYS A 68 -8.09 -3.58 1.72
C LYS A 68 -7.05 -2.61 1.17
N ILE A 69 -7.03 -2.45 -0.15
CA ILE A 69 -6.24 -1.42 -0.82
C ILE A 69 -7.20 -0.31 -1.26
N PHE A 70 -6.87 0.93 -0.93
CA PHE A 70 -7.63 2.10 -1.37
C PHE A 70 -6.78 2.92 -2.32
N LEU A 71 -7.39 3.38 -3.41
CA LEU A 71 -6.78 4.32 -4.34
C LEU A 71 -7.29 5.72 -4.07
N ILE A 72 -6.37 6.65 -3.82
CA ILE A 72 -6.67 8.05 -3.53
C ILE A 72 -5.89 8.90 -4.55
N PRO A 73 -6.57 9.76 -5.33
CA PRO A 73 -5.88 10.64 -6.27
C PRO A 73 -5.05 11.69 -5.52
N ILE A 74 -3.79 11.83 -5.92
CA ILE A 74 -2.88 12.86 -5.42
C ILE A 74 -2.71 13.94 -6.49
N SER A 75 -2.95 15.20 -6.12
CA SER A 75 -2.90 16.33 -7.05
C SER A 75 -1.47 16.84 -7.32
N ASP A 76 -0.58 16.77 -6.33
CA ASP A 76 0.82 17.21 -6.46
C ASP A 76 1.70 16.49 -5.43
N VAL A 77 2.98 16.37 -5.73
CA VAL A 77 4.01 15.83 -4.83
C VAL A 77 5.13 16.87 -4.75
N ILE A 78 5.55 17.23 -3.55
CA ILE A 78 6.61 18.23 -3.35
C ILE A 78 7.74 17.64 -2.53
N ARG A 79 8.96 17.67 -3.07
CA ARG A 79 10.15 17.25 -2.33
C ARG A 79 10.71 18.42 -1.53
N VAL A 80 10.53 18.39 -0.21
CA VAL A 80 10.90 19.49 0.70
C VAL A 80 12.34 19.96 0.51
N ARG A 81 13.31 19.04 0.39
CA ARG A 81 14.74 19.37 0.30
C ARG A 81 15.09 20.18 -0.95
N THR A 82 14.41 19.97 -2.07
CA THR A 82 14.79 20.54 -3.38
C THR A 82 13.74 21.51 -3.94
N GLY A 83 12.51 21.49 -3.41
CA GLY A 83 11.37 22.22 -3.96
C GLY A 83 10.84 21.65 -5.27
N GLU A 84 11.35 20.50 -5.74
CA GLU A 84 10.84 19.80 -6.92
C GLU A 84 9.35 19.45 -6.73
N ARG A 85 8.59 19.47 -7.83
CA ARG A 85 7.15 19.19 -7.86
C ARG A 85 6.78 18.07 -8.84
N GLY A 86 5.57 17.53 -8.70
CA GLY A 86 5.00 16.50 -9.57
C GLY A 86 5.91 15.28 -9.72
N GLU A 87 6.03 14.78 -10.96
CA GLU A 87 6.82 13.59 -11.29
C GLU A 87 8.29 13.71 -10.88
N LYS A 88 8.89 14.91 -10.92
CA LYS A 88 10.29 15.09 -10.50
C LYS A 88 10.47 14.86 -9.00
N ALA A 89 9.48 15.25 -8.22
CA ALA A 89 9.49 15.05 -6.77
C ALA A 89 9.25 13.58 -6.39
N GLU A 90 8.30 12.94 -7.08
CA GLU A 90 7.95 11.54 -6.91
C GLU A 90 9.10 10.61 -7.33
N ARG A 91 9.76 10.91 -8.46
CA ARG A 91 10.81 10.06 -9.01
C ARG A 91 11.97 9.89 -8.05
N MET A 92 12.24 8.64 -7.70
CA MET A 92 13.40 8.24 -6.90
C MET A 92 14.50 7.73 -7.83
N VAL A 93 15.76 8.15 -7.59
CA VAL A 93 16.93 7.63 -8.33
C VAL A 93 17.09 6.12 -8.03
N GLY A 94 17.34 5.33 -9.08
CA GLY A 94 17.27 3.87 -9.09
C GLY A 94 15.84 3.31 -9.02
N GLY A 95 14.82 4.17 -9.12
CA GLY A 95 13.41 3.82 -9.02
C GLY A 95 12.93 2.91 -10.16
N HIS A 96 11.63 2.62 -10.19
CA HIS A 96 11.04 1.83 -11.28
C HIS A 96 11.28 2.48 -12.66
N ALA A 97 11.17 3.81 -12.77
CA ALA A 97 11.44 4.56 -14.01
C ALA A 97 12.87 4.40 -14.54
N ASP A 98 13.86 4.23 -13.67
CA ASP A 98 15.26 4.06 -14.10
C ASP A 98 15.50 2.63 -14.60
N MET A 99 14.85 1.65 -13.97
CA MET A 99 14.94 0.23 -14.34
C MET A 99 14.24 -0.08 -15.67
N SER A 100 13.10 0.56 -15.96
CA SER A 100 12.40 0.38 -17.24
C SER A 100 13.17 0.99 -18.41
N SER A 101 13.86 2.12 -18.20
CA SER A 101 14.71 2.74 -19.22
C SER A 101 15.90 1.86 -19.61
N ALA A 102 16.53 1.19 -18.64
CA ALA A 102 17.65 0.27 -18.88
C ALA A 102 17.27 -0.95 -19.74
N LEU A 103 16.03 -1.43 -19.62
CA LEU A 103 15.50 -2.57 -20.38
C LEU A 103 15.11 -2.22 -21.84
N SER A 104 14.91 -0.94 -22.16
CA SER A 104 14.60 -0.49 -23.53
C SER A 104 15.81 -0.25 -24.43
N THR A 105 17.02 -0.27 -23.85
CA THR A 105 18.31 -0.08 -24.54
C THR A 105 19.10 -1.38 -24.73
N SER A 106 18.46 -2.53 -24.49
CA SER A 106 19.02 -3.87 -24.66
C SER A 106 18.22 -4.70 -25.64
#